data_AF-A0A521GKX5-F1
#
_entry.id   AF-A0A521GKX5-F1
#
_cell.length_a   1.000
_cell.length_b   1.000
_cell.length_c   1.000
_cell.angle_alpha   90.00
_cell.angle_beta   90.00
_cell.angle_gamma   90.00
#
_symmetry.space_group_name_H-M   'P 1'
#
loop_
_entity.id
_entity.type
_entity.pdbx_description
1 polymer ?
#
loop_
_entity_poly.entity_id
_entity_poly.type
_entity_poly.pdbx_seq_one_letter_code
_entity_poly.pdbx_strand_id
1 'polypeptide(L)' 'MTQEEIKTALETLAKDPTMITKSFYSPAAVDWPDNRLPFVEYHLDHLAKHKLTDPRNYLSNLRLMIVKR' A
#
# COMPACT_ATOMS: atom_id res chain seq x y z
N MET A 1 9.75 -9.33 7.73
CA MET A 1 8.35 -9.06 8.13
C MET A 1 7.48 -10.11 7.50
N THR A 2 6.46 -10.57 8.22
CA THR A 2 5.42 -11.44 7.66
C THR A 2 4.43 -10.62 6.82
N GLN A 3 3.63 -11.29 5.99
CA GLN A 3 2.59 -10.62 5.20
C GLN A 3 1.54 -9.93 6.09
N GLU A 4 1.20 -10.53 7.24
CA GLU A 4 0.26 -9.97 8.21
C GLU A 4 0.80 -8.68 8.86
N GLU A 5 2.09 -8.65 9.20
CA GLU A 5 2.75 -7.45 9.73
C GLU A 5 2.73 -6.31 8.71
N ILE A 6 3.00 -6.62 7.44
CA ILE A 6 2.99 -5.63 6.35
C ILE A 6 1.56 -5.07 6.16
N LYS A 7 0.56 -5.96 6.13
CA LYS A 7 -0.85 -5.56 6.00
C LYS A 7 -1.26 -4.63 7.13
N THR A 8 -0.96 -5.00 8.37
CA THR A 8 -1.29 -4.20 9.56
C THR A 8 -0.63 -2.82 9.51
N ALA A 9 0.62 -2.74 9.07
CA ALA A 9 1.32 -1.46 8.92
C ALA A 9 0.68 -0.58 7.83
N LEU A 10 0.31 -1.15 6.68
CA LEU A 10 -0.38 -0.42 5.61
C LEU A 10 -1.77 0.05 6.03
N GLU A 11 -2.54 -0.77 6.76
CA GLU A 11 -3.83 -0.38 7.31
C GLU A 11 -3.70 0.75 8.34
N THR A 12 -2.64 0.74 9.14
CA THR A 12 -2.35 1.82 10.08
C THR A 12 -2.06 3.13 9.34
N LEU A 13 -1.27 3.08 8.27
CA LEU A 13 -1.04 4.26 7.42
C LEU A 13 -2.33 4.75 6.74
N ALA A 14 -3.20 3.84 6.30
CA ALA A 14 -4.46 4.18 5.64
C ALA A 14 -5.48 4.85 6.58
N LYS A 15 -5.38 4.59 7.88
CA LYS A 15 -6.22 5.20 8.92
C LYS A 15 -5.66 6.54 9.41
N ASP A 16 -4.40 6.85 9.12
CA ASP A 16 -3.75 8.08 9.56
C ASP A 16 -4.22 9.27 8.69
N PRO A 17 -4.95 10.26 9.25
CA PRO A 17 -5.46 11.39 8.48
C PRO A 17 -4.35 12.33 7.99
N THR A 18 -3.12 12.20 8.50
CA THR A 18 -1.95 12.98 8.04
C THR A 18 -1.28 12.37 6.80
N MET A 19 -1.70 11.19 6.38
CA MET A 19 -1.17 10.45 5.23
C MET A 19 -2.11 10.55 4.01
N ILE A 20 -1.54 10.45 2.82
CA ILE A 20 -2.26 10.43 1.54
C ILE A 20 -2.36 8.99 1.06
N THR A 21 -3.44 8.30 1.39
CA THR A 21 -3.66 6.88 1.09
C THR A 21 -4.87 6.67 0.17
N LYS A 22 -4.75 7.13 -1.07
CA LYS A 22 -5.83 7.04 -2.08
C LYS A 22 -5.80 5.69 -2.80
N SER A 23 -6.96 5.23 -3.28
CA SER A 23 -7.06 4.11 -4.22
C SER A 23 -6.46 4.46 -5.58
N PHE A 24 -5.88 3.49 -6.27
CA PHE A 24 -5.26 3.66 -7.58
C PHE A 24 -6.05 2.94 -8.66
N TYR A 25 -6.25 3.60 -9.81
CA TYR A 25 -6.81 2.91 -10.97
C TYR A 25 -5.82 1.87 -11.48
N SER A 26 -6.31 0.66 -11.74
CA SER A 26 -5.55 -0.42 -12.36
C SER A 26 -6.46 -1.20 -13.30
N PRO A 27 -6.14 -1.32 -14.60
CA PRO A 27 -6.93 -2.10 -15.54
C PRO A 27 -7.11 -3.58 -15.13
N ALA A 28 -6.19 -4.10 -14.32
CA ALA A 28 -6.22 -5.47 -13.81
C ALA A 28 -7.08 -5.63 -12.54
N ALA A 29 -7.53 -4.53 -11.91
CA ALA A 29 -8.33 -4.56 -10.69
C ALA A 29 -9.83 -4.74 -11.00
N VAL A 30 -10.17 -5.68 -11.88
CA VAL A 30 -11.55 -5.94 -12.34
C VAL A 30 -12.50 -6.36 -11.22
N ASP A 31 -11.96 -6.89 -10.13
CA ASP A 31 -12.72 -7.29 -8.94
C ASP A 31 -13.10 -6.11 -8.04
N TRP A 32 -12.64 -4.89 -8.36
CA TRP A 32 -12.87 -3.69 -7.56
C TRP A 32 -13.71 -2.65 -8.31
N PRO A 33 -14.60 -1.92 -7.61
CA PRO A 33 -15.40 -0.86 -8.24
C PRO A 33 -14.52 0.14 -9.01
N ASP A 34 -14.98 0.52 -10.20
CA ASP A 34 -14.28 1.43 -11.13
C ASP A 34 -12.85 1.00 -11.50
N ASN A 35 -12.53 -0.29 -11.33
CA ASN A 35 -11.19 -0.84 -11.45
C ASN A 35 -10.17 -0.11 -10.57
N ARG A 36 -10.60 0.34 -9.39
CA ARG A 36 -9.76 1.06 -8.43
C ARG A 36 -9.31 0.14 -7.30
N LEU A 37 -8.04 -0.21 -7.32
CA LEU A 37 -7.41 -1.01 -6.29
C LEU A 37 -7.21 -0.17 -5.00
N PRO A 38 -7.62 -0.65 -3.82
CA PRO A 38 -7.37 0.03 -2.56
C PRO A 38 -5.87 0.18 -2.27
N PHE A 39 -5.52 1.22 -1.51
CA PHE A 39 -4.14 1.51 -1.11
C PHE A 39 -3.41 0.29 -0.53
N VAL A 40 -4.04 -0.38 0.44
CA VAL A 40 -3.44 -1.55 1.12
C VAL A 40 -3.17 -2.68 0.13
N GLU A 41 -4.17 -3.03 -0.68
CA GLU A 41 -4.11 -4.12 -1.65
C GLU A 41 -3.05 -3.85 -2.73
N TYR A 42 -2.97 -2.60 -3.20
CA TYR A 42 -1.95 -2.18 -4.16
C TYR A 42 -0.53 -2.42 -3.63
N HIS A 43 -0.27 -2.01 -2.39
CA HIS A 43 1.07 -2.15 -1.79
C HIS A 43 1.39 -3.60 -1.41
N LEU A 44 0.41 -4.39 -0.99
CA LEU A 44 0.59 -5.83 -0.76
C LEU A 44 0.91 -6.58 -2.05
N ASP A 45 0.14 -6.35 -3.11
CA ASP A 45 0.38 -6.95 -4.43
C ASP A 45 1.75 -6.54 -4.98
N HIS A 46 2.13 -5.27 -4.82
CA HIS A 46 3.45 -4.78 -5.23
C HIS A 46 4.58 -5.53 -4.52
N LEU A 47 4.53 -5.67 -3.20
CA LEU A 47 5.56 -6.38 -2.43
C LEU A 47 5.56 -7.88 -2.71
N ALA A 48 4.40 -8.49 -2.97
CA ALA A 48 4.30 -9.90 -3.37
C ALA A 48 4.97 -10.16 -4.73
N LYS A 49 4.83 -9.24 -5.67
CA LYS A 49 5.46 -9.31 -7.00
C LYS A 49 6.97 -9.02 -6.95
N HIS A 50 7.42 -8.17 -6.03
CA HIS A 50 8.82 -7.75 -5.91
C HIS A 50 9.50 -8.38 -4.70
N LYS A 51 9.76 -9.69 -4.76
CA LYS A 51 10.29 -10.48 -3.62
C LYS A 51 11.67 -10.06 -3.09
N LEU A 52 12.43 -9.29 -3.86
CA LEU A 52 13.75 -8.76 -3.46
C LEU A 52 13.67 -7.44 -2.68
N THR A 53 12.49 -6.80 -2.67
CA THR A 53 12.28 -5.57 -1.93
C THR A 53 12.16 -5.86 -0.44
N ASP A 54 13.01 -5.25 0.38
CA ASP A 54 12.85 -5.29 1.83
C ASP A 54 11.57 -4.52 2.24
N PRO A 55 10.56 -5.19 2.82
CA PRO A 55 9.31 -4.54 3.20
C PRO A 55 9.49 -3.41 4.22
N ARG A 56 10.50 -3.48 5.10
CA ARG A 56 10.76 -2.44 6.11
C ARG A 56 11.24 -1.14 5.47
N ASN A 57 12.17 -1.26 4.52
CA ASN A 57 12.68 -0.12 3.77
C ASN A 57 11.59 0.46 2.89
N TYR A 58 10.80 -0.40 2.25
CA TYR A 58 9.66 0.03 1.44
C TYR A 58 8.66 0.87 2.24
N LEU A 59 8.20 0.37 3.40
CA LEU A 59 7.22 1.07 4.24
C LEU A 59 7.78 2.40 4.78
N SER A 60 9.07 2.44 5.14
CA SER A 60 9.74 3.66 5.60
C SER A 60 9.75 4.73 4.51
N ASN A 61 10.12 4.35 3.28
CA ASN A 61 10.11 5.26 2.13
C ASN A 61 8.69 5.70 1.77
N LEU A 62 7.74 4.75 1.77
CA LEU A 62 6.34 5.02 1.48
C LEU A 62 5.78 6.07 2.43
N ARG A 63 6.04 5.94 3.73
CA ARG A 63 5.60 6.90 4.75
C ARG A 63 6.08 8.31 4.42
N LEU A 64 7.35 8.49 4.07
CA LEU A 64 7.92 9.80 3.72
C LEU A 64 7.28 10.41 2.46
N MET A 65 6.90 9.56 1.49
CA MET A 65 6.31 10.01 0.23
C MET A 65 4.85 10.46 0.37
N ILE A 66 4.11 9.89 1.32
CA ILE A 66 2.66 10.10 1.45
C ILE A 66 2.28 11.04 2.59
N VAL A 67 3.22 11.61 3.34
CA VAL A 67 2.92 12.66 4.33
C VAL A 67 2.29 13.86 3.62
N LYS A 68 1.16 14.37 4.14
CA LYS A 68 0.56 15.63 3.71
C LYS A 68 1.50 16.79 4.06
N ARG A 69 1.79 17.65 3.09
CA ARG A 69 2.58 18.88 3.27
C ARG A 69 1.67 20.09 3.39
#